data_AF-A0A2W4LEK3-F1
#
_entry.id   AF-A0A2W4LEK3-F1
#
_cell.length_a   1.000
_cell.length_b   1.000
_cell.length_c   1.000
_cell.angle_alpha   90.00
_cell.angle_beta   90.00
_cell.angle_gamma   90.00
#
_symmetry.space_group_name_H-M   'P 1'
#
loop_
_entity.id
_entity.type
_entity.pdbx_description
1 polymer ?
#
loop_
_entity_poly.entity_id
_entity_poly.type
_entity_poly.pdbx_seq_one_letter_code
_entity_poly.pdbx_strand_id
1 'polypeptide(L)'
;MLPTRVLWYGVDQPLPAQVPLRAGPLTLVYEAGDLRYVRLGAREILRRVYVAVRDRNWGTVPGVRSGEQLEIQPDAFRITYTVDNRQDEIDFRWTATITGEPDGTIRFEMDGTARSTFMRNRIGICVLHPAECAGAEMRVEHVDGAVQDARLPLAIDPDQPVRPFTDIRALSHEVEPGVRARVQLDGDAFEMEDQRNWTDASFKTFSTPLRLPFPVEVPAGTRIQQALTLTLEAARSGPSAPYSASSAQPPTFSLEPGALSQLPAIGLGRASHGQPLSEREVARLRALRLAHLRADLDLRRPAVEAALAHAAQEARALGVGLELALLLPDEPERELEALRRLLDRLRPPVAAWLVYAANERLLGGTPIERIVAAARARLADYQPGAPFAAGSNADFIFVGRNPPPAALLERICTAVSPQVHAFDLASV
;
A
#
# COMPACT_ATOMS: atom_id res chain seq x y z
N MET A 1 26.42 -5.01 -20.42
CA MET A 1 25.85 -4.33 -19.23
C MET A 1 24.36 -4.22 -19.44
N LEU A 2 23.57 -4.38 -18.38
CA LEU A 2 22.13 -4.14 -18.47
C LEU A 2 21.87 -2.63 -18.64
N PRO A 3 20.86 -2.21 -19.44
CA PRO A 3 20.46 -0.82 -19.52
C PRO A 3 20.11 -0.24 -18.14
N THR A 4 20.37 1.05 -17.91
CA THR A 4 20.03 1.74 -16.65
C THR A 4 18.56 1.55 -16.26
N ARG A 5 17.66 1.56 -17.26
CA ARG A 5 16.23 1.31 -17.03
C ARG A 5 15.95 -0.09 -16.49
N VAL A 6 16.67 -1.10 -16.97
CA VAL A 6 16.55 -2.47 -16.43
C VAL A 6 17.09 -2.53 -15.01
N LEU A 7 18.18 -1.82 -14.72
CA LEU A 7 18.75 -1.77 -13.36
C LEU A 7 17.80 -1.09 -12.36
N TRP A 8 17.08 -0.04 -12.78
CA TRP A 8 16.20 0.73 -11.90
C TRP A 8 14.76 0.21 -11.84
N TYR A 9 14.23 -0.30 -12.96
CA TYR A 9 12.81 -0.63 -13.13
C TYR A 9 12.56 -2.09 -13.55
N GLY A 10 13.61 -2.90 -13.72
CA GLY A 10 13.51 -4.31 -14.10
C GLY A 10 13.15 -4.56 -15.56
N VAL A 11 12.75 -3.54 -16.32
CA VAL A 11 12.35 -3.63 -17.74
C VAL A 11 12.95 -2.48 -18.55
N ASP A 12 13.27 -2.75 -19.82
CA ASP A 12 13.77 -1.73 -20.74
C ASP A 12 12.61 -1.09 -21.53
N GLN A 13 11.68 -0.47 -20.82
CA GLN A 13 10.55 0.25 -21.41
C GLN A 13 10.65 1.75 -21.09
N PRO A 14 10.22 2.65 -21.99
CA PRO A 14 10.12 4.07 -21.67
C PRO A 14 9.21 4.32 -20.47
N LEU A 15 9.59 5.26 -19.61
CA LEU A 15 8.72 5.74 -18.55
C LEU A 15 7.53 6.52 -19.15
N PRO A 16 6.38 6.54 -18.47
CA PRO A 16 5.28 7.43 -18.85
C PRO A 16 5.74 8.88 -18.98
N ALA A 17 5.22 9.59 -19.98
CA ALA A 17 5.50 11.01 -20.13
C ALA A 17 4.84 11.82 -19.00
N GLN A 18 5.62 12.71 -18.39
CA GLN A 18 5.14 13.66 -17.39
C GLN A 18 4.97 15.03 -18.06
N VAL A 19 3.74 15.55 -18.03
CA VAL A 19 3.39 16.85 -18.60
C VAL A 19 3.12 17.82 -17.46
N PRO A 20 4.00 18.81 -17.21
CA PRO A 20 3.76 19.84 -16.21
C PRO A 20 2.53 20.69 -16.59
N LEU A 21 1.68 20.98 -15.61
CA LEU A 21 0.48 21.80 -15.76
C LEU A 21 0.44 22.90 -14.70
N ARG A 22 -0.38 23.93 -14.96
CA ARG A 22 -0.68 25.01 -14.01
C ARG A 22 -2.15 25.38 -14.07
N ALA A 23 -2.78 25.55 -12.91
CA ALA A 23 -4.10 26.15 -12.73
C ALA A 23 -3.94 27.32 -11.76
N GLY A 24 -3.82 28.54 -12.27
CA GLY A 24 -3.50 29.74 -11.48
C GLY A 24 -2.27 29.55 -10.57
N PRO A 25 -2.45 29.58 -9.23
CA PRO A 25 -1.37 29.39 -8.27
C PRO A 25 -0.92 27.92 -8.10
N LEU A 26 -1.69 26.95 -8.60
CA LEU A 26 -1.42 25.53 -8.43
C LEU A 26 -0.53 24.99 -9.55
N THR A 27 0.43 24.14 -9.18
CA THR A 27 1.25 23.37 -10.12
C THR A 27 1.01 21.88 -9.92
N LEU A 28 1.05 21.10 -11.00
CA LEU A 28 0.81 19.67 -10.98
C LEU A 28 1.44 18.97 -12.20
N VAL A 29 1.39 17.65 -12.21
CA VAL A 29 1.86 16.83 -13.33
C VAL A 29 0.71 15.97 -13.84
N TYR A 30 0.49 15.97 -15.16
CA TYR A 30 -0.32 14.97 -15.83
C TYR A 30 0.57 13.81 -16.27
N GLU A 31 0.22 12.59 -15.88
CA GLU A 31 0.96 11.37 -16.23
C GLU A 31 -0.02 10.23 -16.47
N ALA A 32 -0.08 9.73 -17.71
CA ALA A 32 -0.87 8.56 -18.06
C ALA A 32 -2.36 8.59 -17.63
N GLY A 33 -3.01 9.75 -17.72
CA GLY A 33 -4.41 9.93 -17.30
C GLY A 33 -4.56 10.45 -15.87
N ASP A 34 -3.51 10.40 -15.06
CA ASP A 34 -3.59 10.80 -13.66
C ASP A 34 -3.10 12.22 -13.47
N LEU A 35 -3.64 12.89 -12.46
CA LEU A 35 -3.03 14.09 -11.90
C LEU A 35 -2.14 13.69 -10.74
N ARG A 36 -0.92 14.21 -10.69
CA ARG A 36 0.05 13.95 -9.63
C ARG A 36 0.63 15.25 -9.06
N TYR A 37 1.00 15.19 -7.79
CA TYR A 37 1.76 16.24 -7.09
C TYR A 37 1.11 17.63 -7.19
N VAL A 38 -0.20 17.71 -6.94
CA VAL A 38 -0.91 19.00 -6.94
C VAL A 38 -0.41 19.84 -5.76
N ARG A 39 0.21 20.97 -6.06
CA ARG A 39 0.96 21.79 -5.11
C ARG A 39 0.56 23.26 -5.14
N LEU A 40 0.59 23.87 -3.97
CA LEU A 40 0.63 25.32 -3.80
C LEU A 40 2.04 25.68 -3.29
N GLY A 41 2.85 26.29 -4.17
CA GLY A 41 4.26 26.53 -3.86
C GLY A 41 5.01 25.22 -3.58
N ALA A 42 5.59 25.09 -2.38
CA ALA A 42 6.29 23.89 -1.94
C ALA A 42 5.40 22.87 -1.23
N ARG A 43 4.15 23.23 -0.90
CA ARG A 43 3.23 22.38 -0.13
C ARG A 43 2.39 21.54 -1.08
N GLU A 44 2.45 20.22 -0.88
CA GLU A 44 1.65 19.28 -1.63
C GLU A 44 0.27 19.13 -1.01
N ILE A 45 -0.75 19.32 -1.83
CA ILE A 45 -2.16 19.22 -1.45
C ILE A 45 -2.66 17.81 -1.75
N LEU A 46 -2.45 17.33 -2.98
CA LEU A 46 -2.85 15.99 -3.43
C LEU A 46 -1.67 15.29 -4.09
N ARG A 47 -1.44 14.04 -3.68
CA ARG A 47 -0.41 13.17 -4.26
C ARG A 47 -0.83 12.65 -5.63
N ARG A 48 -2.08 12.19 -5.75
CA ARG A 48 -2.61 11.62 -7.00
C ARG A 48 -4.14 11.70 -7.07
N VAL A 49 -4.68 11.97 -8.25
CA VAL A 49 -6.09 11.78 -8.59
C VAL A 49 -6.17 10.86 -9.80
N TYR A 50 -6.89 9.75 -9.68
CA TYR A 50 -6.98 8.71 -10.71
C TYR A 50 -8.29 7.95 -10.61
N VAL A 51 -8.62 7.15 -11.63
CA VAL A 51 -9.79 6.27 -11.63
C VAL A 51 -9.35 4.81 -11.49
N ALA A 52 -10.02 4.06 -10.62
CA ALA A 52 -9.78 2.63 -10.43
C ALA A 52 -11.02 1.81 -10.82
N VAL A 53 -10.81 0.74 -11.59
CA VAL A 53 -11.79 -0.32 -11.85
C VAL A 53 -11.26 -1.60 -11.20
N ARG A 54 -11.96 -2.11 -10.17
CA ARG A 54 -11.59 -3.29 -9.41
C ARG A 54 -12.64 -4.38 -9.58
N ASP A 55 -12.18 -5.56 -9.98
CA ASP A 55 -13.01 -6.76 -10.10
C ASP A 55 -13.50 -7.29 -8.73
N ARG A 56 -14.23 -8.41 -8.74
CA ARG A 56 -14.76 -9.09 -7.55
C ARG A 56 -13.69 -9.59 -6.56
N ASN A 57 -12.46 -9.76 -7.01
CA ASN A 57 -11.31 -10.25 -6.23
C ASN A 57 -10.33 -9.13 -5.88
N TRP A 58 -10.75 -7.87 -6.01
CA TRP A 58 -9.89 -6.69 -5.84
C TRP A 58 -8.75 -6.57 -6.86
N GLY A 59 -8.76 -7.29 -7.98
CA GLY A 59 -7.81 -7.06 -9.08
C GLY A 59 -8.06 -5.72 -9.77
N THR A 60 -7.01 -4.96 -10.11
CA THR A 60 -7.15 -3.71 -10.90
C THR A 60 -7.21 -4.05 -12.38
N VAL A 61 -8.33 -3.73 -13.02
CA VAL A 61 -8.51 -3.89 -14.47
C VAL A 61 -7.76 -2.77 -15.19
N PRO A 62 -6.73 -3.07 -16.02
CA PRO A 62 -5.99 -2.03 -16.73
C PRO A 62 -6.89 -1.31 -17.74
N GLY A 63 -6.66 0.00 -17.90
CA GLY A 63 -7.37 0.83 -18.87
C GLY A 63 -6.52 1.10 -20.10
N VAL A 64 -7.09 0.93 -21.30
CA VAL A 64 -6.49 1.36 -22.56
C VAL A 64 -7.01 2.76 -22.89
N ARG A 65 -6.14 3.77 -22.85
CA ARG A 65 -6.50 5.15 -23.17
C ARG A 65 -6.45 5.42 -24.68
N SER A 66 -7.36 6.26 -25.15
CA SER A 66 -7.43 6.71 -26.54
C SER A 66 -8.04 8.12 -26.65
N GLY A 67 -7.83 8.78 -27.79
CA GLY A 67 -8.45 10.08 -28.08
C GLY A 67 -8.02 11.20 -27.14
N GLU A 68 -6.76 11.18 -26.68
CA GLU A 68 -6.22 12.15 -25.74
C GLU A 68 -6.01 13.52 -26.41
N GLN A 69 -6.56 14.57 -25.81
CA GLN A 69 -6.44 15.96 -26.27
C GLN A 69 -6.05 16.85 -25.09
N LEU A 70 -4.97 17.62 -25.26
CA LEU A 70 -4.43 18.52 -24.25
C LEU A 70 -4.44 19.96 -24.79
N GLU A 71 -5.24 20.81 -24.18
CA GLU A 71 -5.23 22.25 -24.38
C GLU A 71 -4.56 22.90 -23.17
N ILE A 72 -3.30 23.32 -23.30
CA ILE A 72 -2.50 23.87 -22.18
C ILE A 72 -2.23 25.34 -22.44
N GLN A 73 -2.62 26.18 -21.49
CA GLN A 73 -2.32 27.61 -21.43
C GLN A 73 -1.36 27.89 -20.26
N PRO A 74 -0.82 29.13 -20.12
CA PRO A 74 0.13 29.43 -19.05
C PRO A 74 -0.38 29.15 -17.64
N ASP A 75 -1.67 29.38 -17.36
CA ASP A 75 -2.30 29.27 -16.04
C ASP A 75 -3.66 28.54 -16.06
N ALA A 76 -3.98 27.86 -17.16
CA ALA A 76 -5.18 27.07 -17.33
C ALA A 76 -4.92 25.87 -18.25
N PHE A 77 -5.75 24.84 -18.14
CA PHE A 77 -5.70 23.70 -19.06
C PHE A 77 -7.05 23.00 -19.18
N ARG A 78 -7.22 22.29 -20.29
CA ARG A 78 -8.30 21.32 -20.50
C ARG A 78 -7.74 20.06 -21.13
N ILE A 79 -8.03 18.91 -20.51
CA ILE A 79 -7.59 17.60 -20.97
C ILE A 79 -8.82 16.70 -21.11
N THR A 80 -8.90 15.98 -22.22
CA THR A 80 -9.92 14.96 -22.42
C THR A 80 -9.31 13.69 -22.98
N TYR A 81 -9.81 12.54 -22.56
CA TYR A 81 -9.44 11.25 -23.12
C TYR A 81 -10.53 10.21 -22.81
N THR A 82 -10.50 9.10 -23.53
CA THR A 82 -11.38 7.95 -23.28
C THR A 82 -10.57 6.74 -22.83
N VAL A 83 -11.14 5.94 -21.94
CA VAL A 83 -10.52 4.72 -21.43
C VAL A 83 -11.47 3.55 -21.62
N ASP A 84 -10.96 2.45 -22.17
CA ASP A 84 -11.64 1.15 -22.21
C ASP A 84 -10.95 0.21 -21.20
N ASN A 85 -11.65 -0.17 -20.13
CA ASN A 85 -11.21 -1.18 -19.16
C ASN A 85 -11.83 -2.53 -19.53
N ARG A 86 -11.00 -3.48 -19.97
CA ARG A 86 -11.43 -4.79 -20.46
C ARG A 86 -10.63 -5.94 -19.87
N GLN A 87 -11.30 -6.81 -19.11
CA GLN A 87 -10.73 -8.04 -18.57
C GLN A 87 -11.86 -8.99 -18.15
N ASP A 88 -11.79 -10.25 -18.58
CA ASP A 88 -12.83 -11.26 -18.32
C ASP A 88 -14.24 -10.74 -18.71
N GLU A 89 -15.21 -10.78 -17.79
CA GLU A 89 -16.56 -10.25 -18.01
C GLU A 89 -16.64 -8.71 -18.06
N ILE A 90 -15.62 -7.99 -17.61
CA ILE A 90 -15.64 -6.53 -17.49
C ILE A 90 -15.36 -5.90 -18.85
N ASP A 91 -16.34 -5.16 -19.40
CA ASP A 91 -16.17 -4.16 -20.46
C ASP A 91 -16.80 -2.84 -19.96
N PHE A 92 -15.96 -1.95 -19.45
CA PHE A 92 -16.37 -0.65 -18.94
C PHE A 92 -15.62 0.46 -19.69
N ARG A 93 -16.35 1.39 -20.30
CA ARG A 93 -15.76 2.53 -21.00
C ARG A 93 -16.14 3.81 -20.30
N TRP A 94 -15.18 4.72 -20.16
CA TRP A 94 -15.42 6.04 -19.59
C TRP A 94 -14.59 7.12 -20.26
N THR A 95 -15.08 8.34 -20.19
CA THR A 95 -14.41 9.55 -20.66
C THR A 95 -13.98 10.37 -19.46
N ALA A 96 -12.76 10.89 -19.51
CA ALA A 96 -12.27 11.89 -18.58
C ALA A 96 -12.41 13.29 -19.17
N THR A 97 -12.84 14.25 -18.36
CA THR A 97 -12.65 15.68 -18.63
C THR A 97 -11.96 16.29 -17.43
N ILE A 98 -10.78 16.86 -17.64
CA ILE A 98 -10.00 17.48 -16.59
C ILE A 98 -9.77 18.94 -16.96
N THR A 99 -10.13 19.86 -16.07
CA THR A 99 -9.89 21.30 -16.27
C THR A 99 -9.10 21.88 -15.12
N GLY A 100 -8.30 22.89 -15.43
CA GLY A 100 -7.64 23.76 -14.48
C GLY A 100 -7.88 25.20 -14.90
N GLU A 101 -8.37 26.01 -13.98
CA GLU A 101 -8.78 27.39 -14.23
C GLU A 101 -7.77 28.40 -13.65
N PRO A 102 -7.73 29.64 -14.16
CA PRO A 102 -6.82 30.69 -13.67
C PRO A 102 -6.97 31.04 -12.18
N ASP A 103 -8.12 30.75 -11.57
CA ASP A 103 -8.36 30.99 -10.14
C ASP A 103 -7.82 29.88 -9.22
N GLY A 104 -7.26 28.81 -9.79
CA GLY A 104 -6.78 27.66 -9.05
C GLY A 104 -7.81 26.54 -8.87
N THR A 105 -8.99 26.65 -9.48
CA THR A 105 -9.97 25.56 -9.50
C THR A 105 -9.45 24.44 -10.41
N ILE A 106 -9.45 23.20 -9.91
CA ILE A 106 -9.15 22.00 -10.70
C ILE A 106 -10.35 21.07 -10.61
N ARG A 107 -10.86 20.62 -11.76
CA ARG A 107 -11.95 19.66 -11.83
C ARG A 107 -11.53 18.42 -12.60
N PHE A 108 -11.80 17.24 -12.05
CA PHE A 108 -11.61 15.95 -12.70
C PHE A 108 -12.96 15.25 -12.77
N GLU A 109 -13.47 14.99 -13.97
CA GLU A 109 -14.74 14.31 -14.19
C GLU A 109 -14.50 12.95 -14.85
N MET A 110 -15.17 11.92 -14.36
CA MET A 110 -15.31 10.64 -15.07
C MET A 110 -16.78 10.41 -15.42
N ASP A 111 -17.03 9.97 -16.65
CA ASP A 111 -18.35 9.57 -17.11
C ASP A 111 -18.25 8.26 -17.88
N GLY A 112 -18.77 7.18 -17.29
CA GLY A 112 -18.61 5.84 -17.81
C GLY A 112 -19.90 5.04 -17.91
N THR A 113 -19.86 4.03 -18.78
CA THR A 113 -20.96 3.10 -19.03
C THR A 113 -20.45 1.68 -19.06
N ALA A 114 -21.12 0.78 -18.34
CA ALA A 114 -20.93 -0.66 -18.43
C ALA A 114 -21.46 -1.17 -19.78
N ARG A 115 -20.60 -1.74 -20.62
CA ARG A 115 -20.98 -2.33 -21.92
C ARG A 115 -21.36 -3.80 -21.81
N SER A 116 -20.97 -4.45 -20.72
CA SER A 116 -21.36 -5.79 -20.30
C SER A 116 -21.90 -5.79 -18.87
N THR A 117 -22.49 -6.90 -18.44
CA THR A 117 -22.83 -7.13 -17.03
C THR A 117 -21.67 -7.82 -16.33
N PHE A 118 -21.25 -7.33 -15.16
CA PHE A 118 -20.11 -7.90 -14.41
C PHE A 118 -20.20 -7.63 -12.90
N MET A 119 -19.32 -8.27 -12.12
CA MET A 119 -19.17 -8.03 -10.68
C MET A 119 -18.01 -7.07 -10.40
N ARG A 120 -18.21 -6.08 -9.51
CA ARG A 120 -17.16 -5.15 -9.06
C ARG A 120 -17.03 -5.11 -7.55
N ASN A 121 -15.82 -4.78 -7.08
CA ASN A 121 -15.64 -4.20 -5.73
C ASN A 121 -15.55 -2.68 -5.78
N ARG A 122 -14.98 -2.10 -6.84
CA ARG A 122 -14.82 -0.63 -6.97
C ARG A 122 -14.82 -0.18 -8.42
N ILE A 123 -15.49 0.93 -8.71
CA ILE A 123 -15.35 1.74 -9.92
C ILE A 123 -15.50 3.17 -9.47
N GLY A 124 -14.48 4.01 -9.65
CA GLY A 124 -14.56 5.41 -9.28
C GLY A 124 -13.22 6.13 -9.16
N ILE A 125 -13.31 7.44 -8.89
CA ILE A 125 -12.21 8.32 -8.56
C ILE A 125 -11.62 7.91 -7.20
N CYS A 126 -10.30 7.84 -7.16
CA CYS A 126 -9.48 7.71 -5.97
C CYS A 126 -8.61 8.96 -5.84
N VAL A 127 -8.51 9.46 -4.61
CA VAL A 127 -7.70 10.64 -4.27
C VAL A 127 -6.67 10.24 -3.24
N LEU A 128 -5.40 10.44 -3.56
CA LEU A 128 -4.30 10.22 -2.63
C LEU A 128 -3.89 11.55 -2.02
N HIS A 129 -3.94 11.63 -0.70
CA HIS A 129 -3.40 12.72 0.10
C HIS A 129 -1.99 12.33 0.59
N PRO A 130 -1.01 13.24 0.53
CA PRO A 130 0.35 12.92 0.97
C PRO A 130 0.40 12.43 2.42
N ALA A 131 1.29 11.47 2.75
CA ALA A 131 1.49 11.03 4.13
C ALA A 131 1.95 12.17 5.06
N GLU A 132 2.53 13.22 4.50
CA GLU A 132 2.88 14.47 5.18
C GLU A 132 1.65 15.19 5.80
N CYS A 133 0.42 14.83 5.37
CA CYS A 133 -0.81 15.30 6.01
C CYS A 133 -1.12 14.60 7.34
N ALA A 134 -0.32 13.62 7.79
CA ALA A 134 -0.51 12.99 9.09
C ALA A 134 -0.55 14.03 10.22
N GLY A 135 -1.59 13.97 11.07
CA GLY A 135 -1.81 14.96 12.12
C GLY A 135 -2.41 16.29 11.66
N ALA A 136 -2.69 16.49 10.36
CA ALA A 136 -3.31 17.72 9.87
C ALA A 136 -4.76 17.86 10.33
N GLU A 137 -5.16 19.10 10.62
CA GLU A 137 -6.55 19.44 10.93
C GLU A 137 -7.37 19.48 9.64
N MET A 138 -8.48 18.76 9.66
CA MET A 138 -9.38 18.54 8.54
C MET A 138 -10.77 19.01 8.93
N ARG A 139 -11.45 19.72 8.03
CA ARG A 139 -12.89 19.92 8.11
C ARG A 139 -13.56 18.95 7.15
N VAL A 140 -14.39 18.07 7.69
CA VAL A 140 -15.10 17.03 6.94
C VAL A 140 -16.54 17.48 6.76
N GLU A 141 -17.00 17.55 5.52
CA GLU A 141 -18.41 17.69 5.16
C GLU A 141 -18.93 16.33 4.73
N HIS A 142 -20.02 15.88 5.34
CA HIS A 142 -20.65 14.60 5.06
C HIS A 142 -21.77 14.71 4.02
N VAL A 143 -22.13 13.60 3.39
CA VAL A 143 -23.20 13.55 2.38
C VAL A 143 -24.58 13.94 2.92
N ASP A 144 -24.82 13.84 4.22
CA ASP A 144 -26.04 14.28 4.91
C ASP A 144 -26.03 15.78 5.26
N GLY A 145 -24.95 16.49 4.94
CA GLY A 145 -24.74 17.90 5.24
C GLY A 145 -24.15 18.18 6.62
N ALA A 146 -23.89 17.15 7.44
CA ALA A 146 -23.17 17.33 8.69
C ALA A 146 -21.74 17.80 8.42
N VAL A 147 -21.22 18.66 9.30
CA VAL A 147 -19.86 19.19 9.20
C VAL A 147 -19.17 19.04 10.54
N GLN A 148 -17.96 18.51 10.54
CA GLN A 148 -17.16 18.38 11.76
C GLN A 148 -15.67 18.58 11.48
N ASP A 149 -14.98 19.13 12.48
CA ASP A 149 -13.53 19.19 12.48
C ASP A 149 -12.97 17.87 13.02
N ALA A 150 -11.92 17.38 12.36
CA ALA A 150 -11.24 16.14 12.66
C ALA A 150 -9.73 16.32 12.45
N ARG A 151 -8.95 15.31 12.81
CA ARG A 151 -7.51 15.29 12.58
C ARG A 151 -7.13 13.98 11.89
N LEU A 152 -6.27 14.05 10.88
CA LEU A 152 -5.71 12.82 10.32
C LEU A 152 -4.84 12.10 11.36
N PRO A 153 -4.88 10.76 11.42
CA PRO A 153 -4.06 10.00 12.35
C PRO A 153 -2.57 10.30 12.20
N LEU A 154 -1.91 10.67 13.30
CA LEU A 154 -0.46 10.81 13.31
C LEU A 154 0.21 9.43 13.18
N ALA A 155 -0.15 8.51 14.08
CA ALA A 155 0.18 7.09 13.97
C ALA A 155 -0.65 6.44 12.86
N ILE A 156 -0.20 5.29 12.36
CA ILE A 156 -0.94 4.50 11.37
C ILE A 156 -2.21 3.96 12.04
N ASP A 157 -3.37 4.30 11.48
CA ASP A 157 -4.67 3.89 12.01
C ASP A 157 -5.17 2.64 11.28
N PRO A 158 -5.32 1.48 11.95
CA PRO A 158 -5.77 0.27 11.30
C PRO A 158 -7.28 0.24 11.04
N ASP A 159 -8.06 1.21 11.53
CA ASP A 159 -9.49 1.29 11.23
C ASP A 159 -9.71 1.59 9.75
N GLN A 160 -10.66 0.87 9.14
CA GLN A 160 -11.03 1.06 7.76
C GLN A 160 -12.56 1.05 7.62
N PRO A 161 -13.18 2.18 7.25
CA PRO A 161 -12.55 3.49 7.04
C PRO A 161 -12.00 4.12 8.33
N VAL A 162 -11.03 5.01 8.17
CA VAL A 162 -10.49 5.85 9.27
C VAL A 162 -11.63 6.72 9.79
N ARG A 163 -11.89 6.70 11.10
CA ARG A 163 -12.95 7.53 11.68
C ARG A 163 -12.43 8.95 11.99
N PRO A 164 -13.23 10.00 11.77
CA PRO A 164 -14.61 9.99 11.31
C PRO A 164 -14.76 10.23 9.79
N PHE A 165 -13.77 9.83 8.99
CA PHE A 165 -13.71 10.07 7.54
C PHE A 165 -14.55 9.04 6.76
N THR A 166 -15.85 9.00 7.09
CA THR A 166 -16.90 8.17 6.47
C THR A 166 -17.90 9.06 5.75
N ASP A 167 -18.54 8.54 4.70
CA ASP A 167 -19.63 9.22 4.00
C ASP A 167 -19.31 10.70 3.65
N ILE A 168 -18.09 10.93 3.18
CA ILE A 168 -17.48 12.22 2.85
C ILE A 168 -18.11 12.79 1.57
N ARG A 169 -18.50 14.06 1.62
CA ARG A 169 -18.82 14.92 0.47
C ARG A 169 -17.66 15.87 0.15
N ALA A 170 -17.00 16.43 1.16
CA ALA A 170 -15.82 17.25 0.96
C ALA A 170 -14.84 17.20 2.14
N LEU A 171 -13.57 17.45 1.84
CA LEU A 171 -12.49 17.57 2.82
C LEU A 171 -11.77 18.90 2.62
N SER A 172 -11.56 19.63 3.71
CA SER A 172 -10.84 20.91 3.66
C SER A 172 -9.73 20.98 4.71
N HIS A 173 -8.50 21.28 4.29
CA HIS A 173 -7.37 21.49 5.21
C HIS A 173 -6.58 22.74 4.85
N GLU A 174 -5.93 23.31 5.86
CA GLU A 174 -5.00 24.42 5.67
C GLU A 174 -3.71 23.94 5.01
N VAL A 175 -3.33 24.58 3.91
CA VAL A 175 -2.13 24.22 3.12
C VAL A 175 -1.01 25.25 3.32
N GLU A 176 -1.39 26.50 3.49
CA GLU A 176 -0.57 27.67 3.84
C GLU A 176 -1.37 28.53 4.83
N PRO A 177 -0.73 29.36 5.67
CA PRO A 177 -1.44 30.21 6.63
C PRO A 177 -2.57 31.03 5.99
N GLY A 178 -3.81 30.78 6.41
CA GLY A 178 -5.02 31.46 5.93
C GLY A 178 -5.55 30.98 4.57
N VAL A 179 -4.97 29.92 3.98
CA VAL A 179 -5.41 29.30 2.72
C VAL A 179 -5.78 27.85 2.97
N ARG A 180 -7.06 27.51 2.75
CA ARG A 180 -7.54 26.13 2.81
C ARG A 180 -7.72 25.56 1.41
N ALA A 181 -7.26 24.35 1.20
CA ALA A 181 -7.63 23.56 0.03
C ALA A 181 -8.88 22.76 0.36
N ARG A 182 -9.94 22.91 -0.44
CA ARG A 182 -11.17 22.14 -0.34
C ARG A 182 -11.28 21.18 -1.51
N VAL A 183 -11.45 19.89 -1.21
CA VAL A 183 -11.67 18.81 -2.18
C VAL A 183 -13.11 18.36 -2.05
N GLN A 184 -13.94 18.69 -3.03
CA GLN A 184 -15.31 18.18 -3.16
C GLN A 184 -15.34 16.93 -4.03
N LEU A 185 -16.19 15.98 -3.64
CA LEU A 185 -16.35 14.69 -4.29
C LEU A 185 -17.83 14.46 -4.59
N ASP A 186 -18.17 14.26 -5.85
CA ASP A 186 -19.53 14.09 -6.34
C ASP A 186 -19.72 12.72 -7.01
N GLY A 187 -20.97 12.23 -7.00
CA GLY A 187 -21.36 10.99 -7.69
C GLY A 187 -21.34 9.72 -6.84
N ASP A 188 -20.90 9.78 -5.58
CA ASP A 188 -21.00 8.70 -4.58
C ASP A 188 -20.79 9.26 -3.16
N ALA A 189 -20.85 8.38 -2.16
CA ALA A 189 -20.31 8.61 -0.83
C ALA A 189 -18.85 8.12 -0.79
N PHE A 190 -17.96 8.94 -0.25
CA PHE A 190 -16.54 8.61 -0.17
C PHE A 190 -16.13 8.32 1.27
N GLU A 191 -15.04 7.59 1.46
CA GLU A 191 -14.46 7.34 2.77
C GLU A 191 -12.95 7.28 2.67
N MET A 192 -12.26 7.34 3.81
CA MET A 192 -10.80 7.38 3.86
C MET A 192 -10.20 6.08 4.38
N GLU A 193 -9.13 5.64 3.73
CA GLU A 193 -8.21 4.61 4.20
C GLU A 193 -6.84 5.23 4.47
N ASP A 194 -6.23 4.82 5.58
CA ASP A 194 -4.82 5.06 5.83
C ASP A 194 -3.98 4.02 5.06
N GLN A 195 -3.47 4.40 3.88
CA GLN A 195 -2.75 3.46 3.02
C GLN A 195 -1.34 3.11 3.53
N ARG A 196 -0.87 3.77 4.61
CA ARG A 196 0.37 3.40 5.29
C ARG A 196 0.30 1.98 5.88
N ASN A 197 -0.92 1.49 6.16
CA ASN A 197 -1.17 0.08 6.49
C ASN A 197 -0.78 -0.92 5.39
N TRP A 198 -0.60 -0.44 4.17
CA TRP A 198 -0.23 -1.22 2.99
C TRP A 198 1.09 -0.73 2.39
N THR A 199 1.87 0.00 3.19
CA THR A 199 3.18 0.58 2.86
C THR A 199 3.19 1.67 1.78
N ASP A 200 2.03 2.16 1.37
CA ASP A 200 1.97 3.36 0.53
C ASP A 200 2.20 4.61 1.39
N ALA A 201 2.84 5.64 0.82
CA ALA A 201 3.09 6.91 1.50
C ALA A 201 1.91 7.90 1.35
N SER A 202 0.68 7.45 1.61
CA SER A 202 -0.51 8.29 1.46
C SER A 202 -1.71 7.89 2.34
N PHE A 203 -2.69 8.79 2.42
CA PHE A 203 -4.08 8.47 2.76
C PHE A 203 -4.89 8.43 1.46
N LYS A 204 -5.86 7.53 1.35
CA LYS A 204 -6.73 7.45 0.18
C LYS A 204 -8.16 7.76 0.52
N THR A 205 -8.75 8.74 -0.16
CA THR A 205 -10.19 8.88 -0.25
C THR A 205 -10.71 8.12 -1.47
N PHE A 206 -11.70 7.27 -1.27
CA PHE A 206 -12.26 6.41 -2.32
C PHE A 206 -13.76 6.22 -2.14
N SER A 207 -14.42 5.74 -3.19
CA SER A 207 -15.77 5.16 -3.14
C SER A 207 -15.73 3.72 -3.64
N THR A 208 -16.77 2.90 -3.52
CA THR A 208 -18.01 3.04 -2.74
C THR A 208 -17.75 2.56 -1.30
N PRO A 209 -18.47 3.03 -0.26
CA PRO A 209 -18.15 2.70 1.14
C PRO A 209 -18.09 1.20 1.44
N LEU A 210 -17.07 0.75 2.16
CA LEU A 210 -16.79 -0.67 2.48
C LEU A 210 -17.83 -1.30 3.42
N ARG A 211 -18.66 -0.48 4.09
CA ARG A 211 -19.79 -0.98 4.88
C ARG A 211 -20.93 -1.54 4.02
N LEU A 212 -20.98 -1.21 2.73
CA LEU A 212 -21.98 -1.72 1.81
C LEU A 212 -21.59 -3.12 1.31
N PRO A 213 -22.54 -3.96 0.86
CA PRO A 213 -22.22 -5.27 0.31
C PRO A 213 -21.24 -5.17 -0.86
N PHE A 214 -20.28 -6.10 -0.94
CA PHE A 214 -19.38 -6.28 -2.08
C PHE A 214 -18.97 -7.77 -2.20
N PRO A 215 -18.69 -8.27 -3.42
CA PRO A 215 -18.85 -7.58 -4.71
C PRO A 215 -20.32 -7.32 -5.06
N VAL A 216 -20.57 -6.33 -5.92
CA VAL A 216 -21.91 -5.99 -6.46
C VAL A 216 -21.97 -6.18 -7.97
N GLU A 217 -23.12 -6.60 -8.48
CA GLU A 217 -23.38 -6.69 -9.91
C GLU A 217 -23.60 -5.29 -10.52
N VAL A 218 -23.01 -5.06 -11.68
CA VAL A 218 -23.21 -3.88 -12.52
C VAL A 218 -23.85 -4.34 -13.83
N PRO A 219 -25.15 -4.10 -14.05
CA PRO A 219 -25.82 -4.45 -15.30
C PRO A 219 -25.27 -3.66 -16.50
N ALA A 220 -25.26 -4.28 -17.68
CA ALA A 220 -24.99 -3.58 -18.93
C ALA A 220 -25.91 -2.36 -19.11
N GLY A 221 -25.36 -1.26 -19.60
CA GLY A 221 -26.02 0.04 -19.72
C GLY A 221 -25.96 0.91 -18.46
N THR A 222 -25.48 0.39 -17.32
CA THR A 222 -25.32 1.20 -16.11
C THR A 222 -24.31 2.32 -16.35
N ARG A 223 -24.72 3.57 -16.07
CA ARG A 223 -23.87 4.75 -16.13
C ARG A 223 -23.33 5.08 -14.74
N ILE A 224 -22.04 5.36 -14.64
CA ILE A 224 -21.34 5.76 -13.42
C ILE A 224 -20.65 7.09 -13.70
N GLN A 225 -21.01 8.12 -12.95
CA GLN A 225 -20.47 9.47 -13.10
C GLN A 225 -19.94 9.95 -11.76
N GLN A 226 -18.73 10.49 -11.74
CA GLN A 226 -18.14 11.10 -10.56
C GLN A 226 -17.32 12.31 -10.93
N ALA A 227 -17.18 13.24 -9.98
CA ALA A 227 -16.31 14.39 -10.15
C ALA A 227 -15.55 14.68 -8.86
N LEU A 228 -14.31 15.14 -9.03
CA LEU A 228 -13.54 15.83 -8.02
C LEU A 228 -13.45 17.31 -8.39
N THR A 229 -13.63 18.20 -7.42
CA THR A 229 -13.34 19.62 -7.59
C THR A 229 -12.47 20.10 -6.43
N LEU A 230 -11.27 20.56 -6.75
CA LEU A 230 -10.34 21.20 -5.84
C LEU A 230 -10.47 22.73 -5.99
N THR A 231 -10.67 23.42 -4.88
CA THR A 231 -10.67 24.89 -4.81
C THR A 231 -9.77 25.39 -3.69
N LEU A 232 -9.26 26.61 -3.84
CA LEU A 232 -8.54 27.32 -2.78
C LEU A 232 -9.47 28.35 -2.12
N GLU A 233 -9.64 28.23 -0.82
CA GLU A 233 -10.44 29.12 0.01
C GLU A 233 -9.50 30.02 0.82
N ALA A 234 -9.43 31.31 0.46
CA ALA A 234 -8.69 32.29 1.25
C ALA A 234 -9.60 32.87 2.35
N ALA A 235 -9.10 32.90 3.60
CA ALA A 235 -9.75 33.70 4.63
C ALA A 235 -9.64 35.18 4.22
N ARG A 236 -10.78 35.86 4.05
CA ARG A 236 -10.78 37.31 3.80
C ARG A 236 -10.24 38.05 5.04
N SER A 237 -8.93 38.32 5.12
CA SER A 237 -8.35 39.43 5.90
C SER A 237 -6.88 39.70 5.53
N GLY A 238 -6.59 40.90 4.99
CA GLY A 238 -5.26 41.55 5.00
C GLY A 238 -4.39 41.36 3.74
N PRO A 239 -3.58 42.35 3.36
CA PRO A 239 -2.63 42.22 2.26
C PRO A 239 -1.65 41.10 2.62
N SER A 240 -1.57 40.09 1.76
CA SER A 240 -0.57 39.03 1.87
C SER A 240 0.81 39.68 1.92
N ALA A 241 1.56 39.40 2.98
CA ALA A 241 2.99 39.68 2.95
C ALA A 241 3.57 38.94 1.72
N PRO A 242 4.47 39.57 0.95
CA PRO A 242 5.09 38.89 -0.18
C PRO A 242 5.70 37.58 0.31
N TYR A 243 5.29 36.51 -0.35
CA TYR A 243 5.79 35.16 -0.16
C TYR A 243 7.32 35.21 -0.28
N SER A 244 8.02 35.18 0.86
CA SER A 244 9.34 34.59 0.87
C SER A 244 9.08 33.11 0.79
N ALA A 245 9.30 32.52 -0.39
CA ALA A 245 9.60 31.11 -0.45
C ALA A 245 10.66 30.90 0.64
N SER A 246 10.28 30.27 1.76
CA SER A 246 11.28 29.50 2.47
C SER A 246 11.67 28.49 1.42
N SER A 247 12.79 28.75 0.74
CA SER A 247 13.52 27.72 0.06
C SER A 247 13.85 26.76 1.19
N ALA A 248 12.93 25.84 1.49
CA ALA A 248 13.30 24.62 2.17
C ALA A 248 14.39 24.09 1.25
N GLN A 249 15.64 24.30 1.66
CA GLN A 249 16.75 23.83 0.87
C GLN A 249 16.47 22.37 0.61
N PRO A 250 16.63 21.89 -0.64
CA PRO A 250 16.42 20.48 -0.93
C PRO A 250 17.17 19.69 0.14
N PRO A 251 16.55 18.65 0.74
CA PRO A 251 17.17 17.91 1.82
C PRO A 251 18.59 17.55 1.40
N THR A 252 19.56 18.11 2.12
CA THR A 252 20.97 17.94 1.80
C THR A 252 21.41 16.66 2.49
N PHE A 253 21.47 15.58 1.72
CA PHE A 253 22.08 14.34 2.18
C PHE A 253 23.60 14.56 2.21
N SER A 254 24.17 14.56 3.40
CA SER A 254 25.61 14.44 3.57
C SER A 254 25.94 12.98 3.82
N LEU A 255 26.79 12.41 2.97
CA LEU A 255 27.39 11.11 3.25
C LEU A 255 28.66 11.41 4.06
N GLU A 256 28.65 11.09 5.35
CA GLU A 256 29.87 11.17 6.16
C GLU A 256 30.81 10.02 5.76
N PRO A 257 31.93 10.29 5.08
CA PRO A 257 32.85 9.24 4.67
C PRO A 257 33.46 8.59 5.93
N GLY A 258 33.23 7.28 6.11
CA GLY A 258 33.74 6.52 7.25
C GLY A 258 32.70 6.17 8.32
N ALA A 259 31.48 6.71 8.26
CA ALA A 259 30.36 6.24 9.07
C ALA A 259 29.84 4.90 8.52
N LEU A 260 30.53 3.81 8.83
CA LEU A 260 30.12 2.46 8.45
C LEU A 260 29.10 1.94 9.48
N SER A 261 27.84 1.85 9.08
CA SER A 261 26.83 1.11 9.83
C SER A 261 26.83 -0.37 9.40
N GLN A 262 26.49 -1.27 10.33
CA GLN A 262 26.23 -2.65 9.96
C GLN A 262 24.93 -2.72 9.16
N LEU A 263 24.98 -3.33 7.98
CA LEU A 263 23.78 -3.64 7.22
C LEU A 263 22.90 -4.61 8.02
N PRO A 264 21.57 -4.53 7.88
CA PRO A 264 20.68 -5.52 8.47
C PRO A 264 21.03 -6.92 7.93
N ALA A 265 20.73 -7.95 8.71
CA ALA A 265 20.88 -9.33 8.27
C ALA A 265 19.98 -9.59 7.06
N ILE A 266 20.58 -9.90 5.90
CA ILE A 266 19.86 -10.21 4.66
C ILE A 266 19.74 -11.73 4.52
N GLY A 267 18.52 -12.22 4.32
CA GLY A 267 18.27 -13.62 3.98
C GLY A 267 17.33 -13.75 2.80
N LEU A 268 17.01 -14.99 2.44
CA LEU A 268 16.09 -15.32 1.35
C LEU A 268 15.04 -16.33 1.83
N GLY A 269 13.84 -16.28 1.24
CA GLY A 269 12.88 -17.37 1.32
C GLY A 269 13.36 -18.59 0.52
N ARG A 270 13.02 -19.79 1.01
CA ARG A 270 13.23 -21.03 0.26
C ARG A 270 12.53 -21.00 -1.09
N ALA A 271 13.14 -21.67 -2.06
CA ALA A 271 12.58 -21.75 -3.40
C ALA A 271 11.24 -22.51 -3.42
N SER A 272 10.24 -21.95 -4.11
CA SER A 272 8.87 -22.47 -4.13
C SER A 272 8.69 -23.68 -5.07
N HIS A 273 9.65 -23.96 -5.96
CA HIS A 273 9.57 -25.07 -6.92
C HIS A 273 9.83 -26.46 -6.30
N GLY A 274 10.21 -26.52 -5.02
CA GLY A 274 10.32 -27.76 -4.24
C GLY A 274 11.46 -28.70 -4.63
N GLN A 275 12.35 -28.30 -5.54
CA GLN A 275 13.52 -29.09 -5.93
C GLN A 275 14.73 -28.69 -5.07
N PRO A 276 15.62 -29.63 -4.73
CA PRO A 276 16.87 -29.31 -4.06
C PRO A 276 17.75 -28.37 -4.89
N LEU A 277 18.48 -27.48 -4.21
CA LEU A 277 19.51 -26.66 -4.84
C LEU A 277 20.59 -27.52 -5.50
N SER A 278 20.92 -27.18 -6.74
CA SER A 278 22.10 -27.69 -7.43
C SER A 278 23.40 -27.14 -6.82
N GLU A 279 24.52 -27.81 -7.05
CA GLU A 279 25.84 -27.34 -6.59
C GLU A 279 26.16 -25.93 -7.10
N ARG A 280 25.76 -25.61 -8.33
CA ARG A 280 25.94 -24.30 -8.93
C ARG A 280 25.13 -23.22 -8.21
N GLU A 281 23.89 -23.52 -7.82
CA GLU A 281 23.04 -22.60 -7.05
C GLU A 281 23.61 -22.39 -5.65
N VAL A 282 24.02 -23.47 -4.96
CA VAL A 282 24.69 -23.39 -3.67
C VAL A 282 25.93 -22.50 -3.73
N ALA A 283 26.80 -22.68 -4.74
CA ALA A 283 27.99 -21.87 -4.91
C ALA A 283 27.66 -20.37 -5.10
N ARG A 284 26.63 -20.06 -5.89
CA ARG A 284 26.18 -18.67 -6.13
C ARG A 284 25.56 -18.04 -4.88
N LEU A 285 24.70 -18.78 -4.18
CA LEU A 285 24.02 -18.29 -2.98
C LEU A 285 25.00 -18.08 -1.82
N ARG A 286 26.01 -18.95 -1.65
CA ARG A 286 27.10 -18.74 -0.67
C ARG A 286 27.88 -17.46 -0.94
N ALA A 287 28.10 -17.10 -2.21
CA ALA A 287 28.81 -15.87 -2.57
C ALA A 287 28.07 -14.60 -2.13
N LEU A 288 26.74 -14.66 -1.94
CA LEU A 288 25.94 -13.55 -1.42
C LEU A 288 26.13 -13.32 0.08
N ARG A 289 26.70 -14.28 0.83
CA ARG A 289 26.91 -14.22 2.29
C ARG A 289 25.62 -13.88 3.06
N LEU A 290 24.55 -14.59 2.73
CA LEU A 290 23.25 -14.47 3.41
C LEU A 290 23.37 -14.83 4.90
N ALA A 291 22.59 -14.17 5.73
CA ALA A 291 22.53 -14.43 7.17
C ALA A 291 21.64 -15.63 7.52
N HIS A 292 20.57 -15.85 6.75
CA HIS A 292 19.60 -16.90 7.01
C HIS A 292 18.86 -17.34 5.73
N LEU A 293 18.22 -18.50 5.83
CA LEU A 293 17.24 -19.00 4.88
C LEU A 293 15.90 -19.12 5.60
N ARG A 294 14.85 -18.50 5.07
CA ARG A 294 13.49 -18.57 5.63
C ARG A 294 12.72 -19.75 5.06
N ALA A 295 12.11 -20.56 5.92
CA ALA A 295 11.24 -21.67 5.54
C ALA A 295 9.85 -21.53 6.18
N ASP A 296 8.82 -21.49 5.34
CA ASP A 296 7.43 -21.42 5.77
C ASP A 296 6.87 -22.84 5.95
N LEU A 297 6.36 -23.12 7.14
CA LEU A 297 5.80 -24.39 7.56
C LEU A 297 4.37 -24.18 8.07
N ASP A 298 3.39 -24.58 7.27
CA ASP A 298 2.01 -24.73 7.74
C ASP A 298 1.87 -26.04 8.51
N LEU A 299 1.85 -25.95 9.84
CA LEU A 299 1.89 -27.14 10.71
C LEU A 299 0.58 -27.95 10.68
N ARG A 300 -0.46 -27.44 10.03
CA ARG A 300 -1.71 -28.16 9.77
C ARG A 300 -1.57 -29.15 8.61
N ARG A 301 -0.52 -29.01 7.78
CA ARG A 301 -0.33 -29.81 6.57
C ARG A 301 0.49 -31.08 6.86
N PRO A 302 0.23 -32.19 6.15
CA PRO A 302 0.94 -33.45 6.39
C PRO A 302 2.41 -33.43 5.95
N ALA A 303 2.81 -32.51 5.07
CA ALA A 303 4.14 -32.47 4.44
C ALA A 303 5.22 -31.73 5.27
N VAL A 304 4.94 -31.36 6.53
CA VAL A 304 5.84 -30.58 7.39
C VAL A 304 7.21 -31.25 7.55
N GLU A 305 7.24 -32.58 7.74
CA GLU A 305 8.50 -33.30 7.90
C GLU A 305 9.40 -33.18 6.67
N ALA A 306 8.85 -33.43 5.48
CA ALA A 306 9.61 -33.34 4.24
C ALA A 306 10.09 -31.90 3.99
N ALA A 307 9.23 -30.91 4.25
CA ALA A 307 9.57 -29.50 4.11
C ALA A 307 10.69 -29.07 5.07
N LEU A 308 10.63 -29.49 6.34
CA LEU A 308 11.64 -29.18 7.35
C LEU A 308 12.97 -29.90 7.07
N ALA A 309 12.93 -31.17 6.67
CA ALA A 309 14.13 -31.92 6.31
C ALA A 309 14.85 -31.29 5.13
N HIS A 310 14.09 -30.89 4.10
CA HIS A 310 14.63 -30.21 2.94
C HIS A 310 15.21 -28.83 3.31
N ALA A 311 14.49 -28.02 4.10
CA ALA A 311 15.00 -26.76 4.61
C ALA A 311 16.30 -26.92 5.40
N ALA A 312 16.39 -27.94 6.26
CA ALA A 312 17.59 -28.24 7.05
C ALA A 312 18.78 -28.61 6.17
N GLN A 313 18.54 -29.38 5.09
CA GLN A 313 19.58 -29.74 4.12
C GLN A 313 20.11 -28.51 3.39
N GLU A 314 19.23 -27.66 2.87
CA GLU A 314 19.62 -26.44 2.15
C GLU A 314 20.34 -25.44 3.05
N ALA A 315 19.85 -25.22 4.27
CA ALA A 315 20.51 -24.34 5.23
C ALA A 315 21.94 -24.80 5.56
N ARG A 316 22.15 -26.10 5.78
CA ARG A 316 23.50 -26.67 5.96
C ARG A 316 24.36 -26.54 4.71
N ALA A 317 23.77 -26.80 3.54
CA ALA A 317 24.47 -26.61 2.27
C ALA A 317 24.88 -25.15 2.07
N LEU A 318 24.12 -24.18 2.55
CA LEU A 318 24.48 -22.76 2.46
C LEU A 318 25.36 -22.29 3.62
N GLY A 319 25.41 -23.02 4.73
CA GLY A 319 26.13 -22.63 5.94
C GLY A 319 25.42 -21.51 6.72
N VAL A 320 24.10 -21.45 6.62
CA VAL A 320 23.25 -20.42 7.26
C VAL A 320 22.24 -21.05 8.22
N GLY A 321 21.68 -20.26 9.13
CA GLY A 321 20.58 -20.71 9.97
C GLY A 321 19.21 -20.55 9.31
N LEU A 322 18.21 -21.21 9.87
CA LEU A 322 16.81 -21.21 9.42
C LEU A 322 15.97 -20.23 10.21
N GLU A 323 15.34 -19.29 9.51
CA GLU A 323 14.18 -18.57 10.02
C GLU A 323 12.93 -19.40 9.74
N LEU A 324 12.37 -20.02 10.78
CA LEU A 324 11.21 -20.91 10.63
C LEU A 324 9.93 -20.11 10.83
N ALA A 325 9.21 -19.87 9.73
CA ALA A 325 7.88 -19.27 9.74
C ALA A 325 6.83 -20.37 9.98
N LEU A 326 6.26 -20.41 11.17
CA LEU A 326 5.32 -21.40 11.64
C LEU A 326 3.88 -20.86 11.52
N LEU A 327 3.09 -21.43 10.61
CA LEU A 327 1.66 -21.16 10.56
C LEU A 327 0.95 -22.21 11.43
N LEU A 328 0.32 -21.74 12.51
CA LEU A 328 -0.26 -22.57 13.56
C LEU A 328 -1.79 -22.44 13.63
N PRO A 329 -2.52 -23.53 13.93
CA PRO A 329 -3.94 -23.42 14.24
C PRO A 329 -4.15 -22.66 15.57
N ASP A 330 -5.39 -22.27 15.85
CA ASP A 330 -5.77 -21.54 17.07
C ASP A 330 -5.44 -22.32 18.37
N GLU A 331 -5.40 -23.65 18.28
CA GLU A 331 -4.99 -24.59 19.34
C GLU A 331 -3.76 -25.39 18.88
N PRO A 332 -2.54 -24.86 19.06
CA PRO A 332 -1.34 -25.37 18.38
C PRO A 332 -0.60 -26.49 19.11
N GLU A 333 -1.06 -26.92 20.28
CA GLU A 333 -0.28 -27.75 21.21
C GLU A 333 0.14 -29.09 20.57
N ARG A 334 -0.76 -29.73 19.82
CA ARG A 334 -0.50 -31.00 19.14
C ARG A 334 0.52 -30.84 18.01
N GLU A 335 0.39 -29.80 17.21
CA GLU A 335 1.24 -29.49 16.06
C GLU A 335 2.65 -29.12 16.51
N LEU A 336 2.78 -28.32 17.58
CA LEU A 336 4.06 -27.97 18.19
C LEU A 336 4.76 -29.18 18.81
N GLU A 337 4.00 -30.07 19.44
CA GLU A 337 4.50 -31.34 19.97
C GLU A 337 5.05 -32.24 18.85
N ALA A 338 4.34 -32.33 17.72
CA ALA A 338 4.84 -33.03 16.54
C ALA A 338 6.09 -32.37 15.95
N LEU A 339 6.09 -31.04 15.81
CA LEU A 339 7.24 -30.28 15.33
C LEU A 339 8.46 -30.51 16.21
N ARG A 340 8.32 -30.50 17.53
CA ARG A 340 9.45 -30.73 18.44
C ARG A 340 10.12 -32.09 18.22
N ARG A 341 9.33 -33.16 18.05
CA ARG A 341 9.89 -34.48 17.70
C ARG A 341 10.66 -34.47 16.38
N LEU A 342 10.20 -33.71 15.39
CA LEU A 342 10.91 -33.53 14.13
C LEU A 342 12.21 -32.76 14.32
N LEU A 343 12.20 -31.69 15.11
CA LEU A 343 13.37 -30.87 15.43
C LEU A 343 14.46 -31.68 16.15
N ASP A 344 14.08 -32.52 17.12
CA ASP A 344 15.02 -33.37 17.87
C ASP A 344 15.72 -34.40 16.97
N ARG A 345 14.99 -34.95 16.00
CA ARG A 345 15.50 -35.94 15.03
C ARG A 345 16.31 -35.30 13.91
N LEU A 346 15.77 -34.26 13.28
CA LEU A 346 16.37 -33.65 12.08
C LEU A 346 17.47 -32.66 12.41
N ARG A 347 17.49 -32.10 13.63
CA ARG A 347 18.48 -31.12 14.12
C ARG A 347 18.75 -29.94 13.17
N PRO A 348 17.74 -29.26 12.59
CA PRO A 348 17.94 -28.06 11.78
C PRO A 348 18.70 -26.95 12.55
N PRO A 349 19.59 -26.19 11.89
CA PRO A 349 20.21 -25.03 12.50
C PRO A 349 19.21 -23.87 12.55
N VAL A 350 18.45 -23.72 13.64
CA VAL A 350 17.44 -22.66 13.74
C VAL A 350 18.10 -21.32 14.11
N ALA A 351 17.75 -20.26 13.38
CA ALA A 351 18.18 -18.89 13.62
C ALA A 351 17.09 -18.04 14.28
N ALA A 352 15.81 -18.25 13.95
CA ALA A 352 14.68 -17.54 14.56
C ALA A 352 13.37 -18.32 14.38
N TRP A 353 12.40 -18.02 15.23
CA TRP A 353 11.02 -18.53 15.16
C TRP A 353 10.08 -17.39 14.78
N LEU A 354 9.42 -17.47 13.63
CA LEU A 354 8.39 -16.52 13.22
C LEU A 354 7.04 -17.20 13.41
N VAL A 355 6.24 -16.73 14.34
CA VAL A 355 5.02 -17.40 14.79
C VAL A 355 3.81 -16.66 14.24
N TYR A 356 2.99 -17.36 13.45
CA TYR A 356 1.81 -16.82 12.81
C TYR A 356 0.57 -17.66 13.10
N ALA A 357 -0.59 -17.02 13.19
CA ALA A 357 -1.85 -17.72 13.10
C ALA A 357 -2.08 -18.15 11.65
N ALA A 358 -2.42 -19.42 11.45
CA ALA A 358 -2.66 -19.97 10.13
C ALA A 358 -4.00 -19.53 9.52
N ASN A 359 -4.89 -19.00 10.35
CA ASN A 359 -6.14 -18.35 9.98
C ASN A 359 -6.16 -16.93 10.58
N GLU A 360 -5.38 -16.02 9.99
CA GLU A 360 -5.32 -14.63 10.44
C GLU A 360 -6.62 -13.89 10.08
N ARG A 361 -7.19 -13.17 11.06
CA ARG A 361 -8.51 -12.54 10.95
C ARG A 361 -8.35 -11.04 10.77
N LEU A 362 -8.96 -10.51 9.71
CA LEU A 362 -8.86 -9.08 9.38
C LEU A 362 -9.56 -8.17 10.38
N LEU A 363 -10.62 -8.61 11.07
CA LEU A 363 -11.41 -7.77 12.00
C LEU A 363 -11.12 -8.08 13.48
N GLY A 364 -9.86 -8.40 13.78
CA GLY A 364 -9.43 -8.74 15.14
C GLY A 364 -9.84 -10.16 15.57
N GLY A 365 -9.52 -10.48 16.82
CA GLY A 365 -9.88 -11.76 17.44
C GLY A 365 -9.00 -12.95 17.04
N THR A 366 -7.88 -12.73 16.35
CA THR A 366 -6.87 -13.78 16.13
C THR A 366 -6.19 -14.10 17.47
N PRO A 367 -6.12 -15.37 17.93
CA PRO A 367 -5.59 -15.71 19.26
C PRO A 367 -4.04 -15.76 19.28
N ILE A 368 -3.39 -14.73 18.73
CA ILE A 368 -1.94 -14.72 18.50
C ILE A 368 -1.13 -14.83 19.80
N GLU A 369 -1.61 -14.24 20.90
CA GLU A 369 -0.95 -14.35 22.21
C GLU A 369 -0.86 -15.79 22.70
N ARG A 370 -1.97 -16.54 22.64
CA ARG A 370 -2.00 -17.97 23.00
C ARG A 370 -1.05 -18.77 22.11
N ILE A 371 -1.07 -18.52 20.81
CA ILE A 371 -0.25 -19.23 19.83
C ILE A 371 1.24 -19.00 20.11
N VAL A 372 1.65 -17.76 20.35
CA VAL A 372 3.04 -17.40 20.69
C VAL A 372 3.46 -18.01 22.03
N ALA A 373 2.61 -17.95 23.06
CA ALA A 373 2.91 -18.53 24.37
C ALA A 373 3.15 -20.05 24.26
N ALA A 374 2.29 -20.76 23.52
CA ALA A 374 2.44 -22.20 23.29
C ALA A 374 3.72 -22.52 22.50
N ALA A 375 4.03 -21.75 21.46
CA ALA A 375 5.25 -21.93 20.67
C ALA A 375 6.51 -21.73 21.53
N ARG A 376 6.57 -20.68 22.35
CA ARG A 376 7.70 -20.45 23.27
C ARG A 376 7.87 -21.57 24.27
N ALA A 377 6.77 -21.98 24.91
CA ALA A 377 6.80 -23.06 25.90
C ALA A 377 7.36 -24.36 25.32
N ARG A 378 7.15 -24.64 24.02
CA ARG A 378 7.59 -25.89 23.39
C ARG A 378 8.97 -25.82 22.71
N LEU A 379 9.36 -24.64 22.23
CA LEU A 379 10.49 -24.49 21.30
C LEU A 379 11.67 -23.70 21.86
N ALA A 380 11.52 -22.94 22.95
CA ALA A 380 12.56 -22.04 23.45
C ALA A 380 13.85 -22.77 23.91
N ASP A 381 13.72 -23.98 24.43
CA ASP A 381 14.84 -24.81 24.88
C ASP A 381 15.58 -25.52 23.72
N TYR A 382 14.97 -25.60 22.54
CA TYR A 382 15.58 -26.26 21.39
C TYR A 382 16.83 -25.54 20.88
N GLN A 383 16.74 -24.21 20.74
CA GLN A 383 17.85 -23.35 20.37
C GLN A 383 17.87 -22.12 21.28
N PRO A 384 18.56 -22.18 22.43
CA PRO A 384 18.67 -21.06 23.34
C PRO A 384 19.21 -19.82 22.63
N GLY A 385 18.55 -18.68 22.82
CA GLY A 385 18.93 -17.40 22.21
C GLY A 385 18.38 -17.15 20.81
N ALA A 386 17.70 -18.12 20.17
CA ALA A 386 16.95 -17.86 18.95
C ALA A 386 15.74 -16.95 19.27
N PRO A 387 15.60 -15.78 18.62
CA PRO A 387 14.50 -14.86 18.88
C PRO A 387 13.18 -15.43 18.37
N PHE A 388 12.11 -15.16 19.10
CA PHE A 388 10.75 -15.29 18.62
C PHE A 388 10.27 -13.96 18.05
N ALA A 389 9.66 -14.05 16.89
CA ALA A 389 8.95 -12.97 16.24
C ALA A 389 7.50 -13.38 16.03
N ALA A 390 6.60 -12.41 16.09
CA ALA A 390 5.23 -12.57 15.61
C ALA A 390 4.76 -11.27 14.96
N GLY A 391 3.57 -11.31 14.38
CA GLY A 391 2.97 -10.24 13.61
C GLY A 391 2.18 -10.87 12.48
N SER A 392 2.26 -10.31 11.28
CA SER A 392 1.53 -10.83 10.12
C SER A 392 2.50 -11.34 9.05
N ASN A 393 2.11 -12.42 8.38
CA ASN A 393 2.75 -12.87 7.15
C ASN A 393 2.11 -12.21 5.90
N ALA A 394 1.21 -11.26 6.12
CA ALA A 394 0.52 -10.44 5.14
C ALA A 394 0.78 -8.95 5.46
N ASP A 395 -0.15 -8.08 5.08
CA ASP A 395 -0.03 -6.63 5.15
C ASP A 395 0.00 -6.09 6.59
N PHE A 396 0.59 -4.91 6.77
CA PHE A 396 0.78 -4.30 8.09
C PHE A 396 -0.54 -4.03 8.83
N ILE A 397 -1.65 -3.84 8.11
CA ILE A 397 -2.98 -3.67 8.71
C ILE A 397 -3.33 -4.77 9.72
N PHE A 398 -2.91 -6.01 9.47
CA PHE A 398 -3.20 -7.13 10.34
C PHE A 398 -2.48 -7.02 11.69
N VAL A 399 -1.27 -6.46 11.70
CA VAL A 399 -0.51 -6.17 12.93
C VAL A 399 -1.23 -5.12 13.76
N GLY A 400 -1.77 -4.08 13.12
CA GLY A 400 -2.54 -3.04 13.83
C GLY A 400 -3.85 -3.57 14.42
N ARG A 401 -4.53 -4.50 13.74
CA ARG A 401 -5.81 -5.09 14.20
C ARG A 401 -5.66 -6.31 15.11
N ASN A 402 -4.53 -7.00 15.04
CA ASN A 402 -4.19 -8.12 15.90
C ASN A 402 -2.76 -7.91 16.46
N PRO A 403 -2.60 -6.98 17.43
CA PRO A 403 -1.29 -6.64 17.94
C PRO A 403 -0.55 -7.89 18.48
N PRO A 404 0.69 -8.14 18.05
CA PRO A 404 1.46 -9.27 18.55
C PRO A 404 1.81 -9.04 20.04
N PRO A 405 1.92 -10.11 20.85
CA PRO A 405 2.19 -10.00 22.28
C PRO A 405 3.66 -9.57 22.54
N ALA A 406 3.95 -8.27 22.47
CA ALA A 406 5.32 -7.74 22.50
C ALA A 406 6.13 -8.20 23.72
N ALA A 407 5.49 -8.41 24.88
CA ALA A 407 6.15 -8.93 26.09
C ALA A 407 6.71 -10.36 25.94
N LEU A 408 6.23 -11.12 24.95
CA LEU A 408 6.68 -12.48 24.63
C LEU A 408 7.65 -12.51 23.44
N LEU A 409 8.06 -11.39 22.87
CA LEU A 409 8.75 -11.35 21.58
C LEU A 409 10.03 -10.54 21.64
N GLU A 410 11.07 -11.04 20.98
CA GLU A 410 12.28 -10.28 20.74
C GLU A 410 12.18 -9.44 19.45
N ARG A 411 11.23 -9.77 18.55
CA ARG A 411 11.02 -9.08 17.26
C ARG A 411 9.55 -9.00 16.89
N ILE A 412 9.19 -7.97 16.11
CA ILE A 412 7.91 -7.90 15.38
C ILE A 412 8.23 -8.10 13.89
N CYS A 413 7.39 -8.85 13.19
CA CYS A 413 7.55 -9.12 11.76
C CYS A 413 6.28 -8.81 10.99
N THR A 414 6.44 -8.24 9.79
CA THR A 414 5.36 -7.91 8.86
C THR A 414 5.88 -8.09 7.44
N ALA A 415 5.03 -8.53 6.52
CA ALA A 415 5.36 -8.52 5.10
C ALA A 415 5.06 -7.15 4.50
N VAL A 416 5.81 -6.81 3.45
CA VAL A 416 5.63 -5.57 2.70
C VAL A 416 5.39 -5.93 1.24
N SER A 417 4.27 -5.46 0.69
CA SER A 417 3.90 -5.65 -0.71
C SER A 417 3.60 -4.29 -1.34
N PRO A 418 4.58 -3.64 -2.00
CA PRO A 418 4.43 -2.28 -2.53
C PRO A 418 3.54 -2.21 -3.80
N GLN A 419 2.72 -3.24 -4.05
CA GLN A 419 1.89 -3.39 -5.25
C GLN A 419 0.43 -3.69 -4.94
N VAL A 420 -0.01 -3.52 -3.69
CA VAL A 420 -1.41 -3.77 -3.26
C VAL A 420 -2.39 -2.87 -4.02
N HIS A 421 -2.05 -1.59 -4.17
CA HIS A 421 -3.01 -0.59 -4.64
C HIS A 421 -2.89 -0.21 -6.11
N ALA A 422 -1.68 0.09 -6.57
CA ALA A 422 -1.43 0.47 -7.94
C ALA A 422 -0.03 0.02 -8.35
N PHE A 423 0.16 -0.13 -9.65
CA PHE A 423 1.47 -0.31 -10.25
C PHE A 423 1.89 1.02 -10.83
N ASP A 424 2.94 1.62 -10.28
CA ASP A 424 3.63 2.72 -10.94
C ASP A 424 5.15 2.61 -10.77
N LEU A 425 5.86 3.39 -11.59
CA LEU A 425 7.33 3.45 -11.59
C LEU A 425 7.83 4.68 -10.83
N ALA A 426 6.92 5.48 -10.28
CA ALA A 426 7.24 6.75 -9.64
C ALA A 426 7.56 6.58 -8.14
N SER A 427 7.52 5.35 -7.60
CA SER A 427 7.76 5.04 -6.18
C SER A 427 6.98 6.01 -5.28
N VAL A 428 5.65 6.02 -5.45
CA VAL A 428 4.73 6.93 -4.74
C VAL A 428 4.23 6.33 -3.44
#